data_AF-A0A820XUP9-F1
#
_entry.id   AF-A0A820XUP9-F1
#
_cell.length_a   1.000
_cell.length_b   1.000
_cell.length_c   1.000
_cell.angle_alpha   90.00
_cell.angle_beta   90.00
_cell.angle_gamma   90.00
#
_symmetry.space_group_name_H-M   'P 1'
#
loop_
_entity.id
_entity.type
_entity.pdbx_description
1 polymer ?
#
loop_
_entity_poly.entity_id
_entity_poly.type
_entity_poly.pdbx_seq_one_letter_code
_entity_poly.pdbx_strand_id
1 'polypeptide(L)'
;MDEEVNWMKWANVNGKIDIYRLSGSVSDLLIEMNHQWSKFIMHSNITNAQFEYIRNLKQSLASDTALVHMDFAENYALEVQNEVMSKHWSTKQAALFPIQIRTNSEVRLLLN
;
A
#
# COMPACT_ATOMS: atom_id res chain seq x y z
N MET A 1 -11.51 -33.82 4.18
CA MET A 1 -10.85 -32.56 3.80
C MET A 1 -11.54 -31.91 2.59
N ASP A 2 -12.68 -32.46 2.20
CA ASP A 2 -13.38 -32.26 0.93
C ASP A 2 -14.56 -31.28 1.09
N GLU A 3 -14.55 -30.52 2.19
CA GLU A 3 -15.46 -29.39 2.40
C GLU A 3 -15.13 -28.30 1.39
N GLU A 4 -16.13 -27.89 0.62
CA GLU A 4 -16.01 -26.80 -0.35
C GLU A 4 -15.94 -25.46 0.39
N VAL A 5 -14.86 -24.73 0.17
CA VAL A 5 -14.60 -23.41 0.74
C VAL A 5 -14.42 -22.39 -0.37
N ASN A 6 -14.80 -21.15 -0.08
CA ASN A 6 -14.71 -20.03 -0.99
C ASN A 6 -13.75 -18.98 -0.40
N TRP A 7 -12.81 -18.49 -1.21
CA TRP A 7 -11.86 -17.45 -0.79
C TRP A 7 -11.55 -16.48 -1.92
N MET A 8 -10.81 -15.42 -1.60
CA MET A 8 -10.42 -14.37 -2.54
C MET A 8 -8.92 -14.11 -2.44
N LYS A 9 -8.28 -13.79 -3.56
CA LYS A 9 -6.89 -13.33 -3.58
C LYS A 9 -6.65 -12.27 -4.65
N TRP A 10 -5.70 -11.38 -4.39
CA TRP A 10 -5.21 -10.46 -5.41
C TRP A 10 -4.39 -11.23 -6.45
N ALA A 11 -4.71 -11.05 -7.72
CA ALA A 11 -4.00 -11.68 -8.84
C ALA A 11 -3.87 -10.71 -10.01
N ASN A 12 -2.85 -10.89 -10.85
CA ASN A 12 -2.78 -10.20 -12.13
C ASN A 12 -3.69 -10.91 -13.13
N VAL A 13 -4.76 -10.25 -13.55
CA VAL A 13 -5.71 -10.71 -14.56
C VAL A 13 -5.58 -9.77 -15.77
N ASN A 14 -5.08 -10.30 -16.90
CA ASN A 14 -4.92 -9.55 -18.15
C ASN A 14 -4.12 -8.23 -18.02
N GLY A 15 -3.07 -8.23 -17.19
CA GLY A 15 -2.20 -7.06 -16.96
C GLY A 15 -2.65 -6.12 -15.84
N LYS A 16 -3.82 -6.34 -15.22
CA LYS A 16 -4.33 -5.55 -14.10
C LYS A 16 -4.35 -6.37 -12.81
N ILE A 17 -4.09 -5.76 -11.66
CA ILE A 17 -4.31 -6.40 -10.36
C ILE A 17 -5.79 -6.29 -10.00
N ASP A 18 -6.43 -7.43 -9.70
CA ASP A 18 -7.85 -7.53 -9.36
C ASP A 18 -8.08 -8.64 -8.32
N ILE A 19 -9.27 -8.65 -7.69
CA ILE A 19 -9.69 -9.65 -6.71
C ILE A 19 -10.25 -10.88 -7.43
N TYR A 20 -9.45 -11.94 -7.48
CA TYR A 20 -9.86 -13.22 -8.01
C TYR A 20 -10.58 -14.05 -6.94
N ARG A 21 -11.80 -14.52 -7.26
CA ARG A 21 -12.62 -15.38 -6.40
C ARG A 21 -12.39 -16.84 -6.75
N LEU A 22 -12.21 -17.68 -5.74
CA LEU A 22 -11.86 -19.09 -5.86
C LEU A 22 -12.81 -19.94 -5.01
N SER A 23 -13.18 -21.11 -5.53
CA SER A 23 -13.79 -22.20 -4.76
C SER A 23 -12.94 -23.46 -4.93
N GLY A 24 -12.96 -24.34 -3.92
CA GLY A 24 -12.13 -25.54 -3.89
C GLY A 24 -12.20 -26.22 -2.52
N SER A 25 -11.35 -27.22 -2.29
CA SER A 25 -11.29 -27.90 -1.00
C SER A 25 -10.53 -27.08 0.05
N VAL A 26 -10.70 -27.44 1.32
CA VAL A 26 -9.86 -26.93 2.42
C VAL A 26 -8.36 -27.18 2.15
N SER A 27 -8.02 -28.28 1.47
CA SER A 27 -6.63 -28.58 1.09
C SER A 27 -6.06 -27.56 0.10
N ASP A 28 -6.86 -27.14 -0.89
CA ASP A 28 -6.44 -26.17 -1.91
C ASP A 28 -6.18 -24.79 -1.28
N LEU A 29 -7.06 -24.37 -0.34
CA LEU A 29 -6.88 -23.16 0.44
C LEU A 29 -5.59 -23.20 1.28
N LEU A 30 -5.31 -24.31 1.97
CA LEU A 30 -4.08 -24.46 2.77
C LEU A 30 -2.81 -24.42 1.92
N ILE A 31 -2.83 -25.01 0.73
CA ILE A 31 -1.72 -24.95 -0.23
C ILE A 31 -1.48 -23.51 -0.70
N GLU A 32 -2.54 -22.77 -1.07
CA GLU A 32 -2.44 -21.35 -1.44
C GLU A 32 -1.90 -20.49 -0.28
N MET A 33 -2.43 -20.68 0.94
CA MET A 33 -1.94 -19.97 2.12
C MET A 33 -0.45 -20.22 2.35
N ASN A 34 0.01 -21.47 2.25
CA ASN A 34 1.42 -21.83 2.41
C ASN A 34 2.32 -21.16 1.36
N HIS A 35 1.86 -21.03 0.11
CA HIS A 35 2.59 -20.31 -0.94
C HIS A 35 2.74 -18.80 -0.67
N GLN A 36 1.79 -18.17 0.02
CA GLN A 36 1.86 -16.75 0.39
C GLN A 36 2.55 -16.50 1.75
N TRP A 37 2.63 -17.53 2.61
CA TRP A 37 3.01 -17.42 4.02
C TRP A 37 4.38 -16.76 4.25
N SER A 38 5.40 -17.15 3.47
CA SER A 38 6.75 -16.59 3.59
C SER A 38 6.81 -15.09 3.26
N LYS A 39 6.08 -14.65 2.22
CA LYS A 39 5.95 -13.23 1.84
C LYS A 39 5.18 -12.46 2.91
N PHE A 40 4.10 -13.04 3.43
CA PHE A 40 3.29 -12.42 4.49
C PHE A 40 4.11 -12.18 5.77
N ILE A 41 4.86 -13.17 6.25
CA ILE A 41 5.74 -13.02 7.42
C ILE A 41 6.80 -11.94 7.17
N MET A 42 7.46 -11.96 6.00
CA MET A 42 8.46 -10.95 5.65
C MET A 42 7.87 -9.54 5.67
N HIS A 43 6.71 -9.34 5.02
CA HIS A 43 6.03 -8.06 4.96
C HIS A 43 5.62 -7.58 6.36
N SER A 44 4.99 -8.44 7.17
CA SER A 44 4.60 -8.14 8.55
C SER A 44 5.80 -7.71 9.41
N ASN A 45 6.92 -8.44 9.33
CA ASN A 45 8.14 -8.11 10.06
C ASN A 45 8.72 -6.74 9.64
N ILE A 46 8.76 -6.45 8.33
CA ILE A 46 9.25 -5.16 7.80
C ILE A 46 8.32 -4.02 8.24
N THR A 47 7.00 -4.18 8.10
CA THR A 47 6.01 -3.18 8.51
C THR A 47 6.09 -2.86 10.01
N ASN A 48 6.24 -3.88 10.86
CA ASN A 48 6.41 -3.68 12.30
C ASN A 48 7.72 -2.95 12.63
N ALA A 49 8.83 -3.32 11.99
CA ALA A 49 10.12 -2.65 12.18
C ALA A 49 10.10 -1.18 11.72
N GLN A 50 9.46 -0.90 10.58
CA GLN A 50 9.26 0.46 10.06
C GLN A 50 8.36 1.29 10.99
N PHE A 51 7.26 0.72 11.47
CA PHE A 51 6.36 1.37 12.42
C PHE A 51 7.10 1.77 13.70
N GLU A 52 7.86 0.85 14.29
CA GLU A 52 8.63 1.12 15.51
C GLU A 52 9.73 2.17 15.30
N TYR A 53 10.46 2.08 14.19
CA TYR A 53 11.46 3.08 13.83
C TYR A 53 10.85 4.49 13.68
N ILE A 54 9.75 4.60 12.92
CA ILE A 54 9.00 5.85 12.72
C ILE A 54 8.41 6.37 14.05
N ARG A 55 7.91 5.48 14.91
CA ARG A 55 7.38 5.83 16.24
C ARG A 55 8.46 6.46 17.11
N ASN A 56 9.66 5.88 17.13
CA ASN A 56 10.79 6.39 17.90
C ASN A 56 11.30 7.72 17.33
N LEU A 57 11.43 7.86 16.00
CA LEU A 57 11.78 9.13 15.36
C LEU A 57 10.78 10.26 15.67
N LYS A 58 9.48 9.96 15.77
CA LYS A 58 8.44 10.94 16.15
C LYS A 58 8.61 11.46 17.59
N GLN A 59 9.28 10.71 18.47
CA GLN A 59 9.52 11.09 19.87
C GLN A 59 10.84 11.87 20.04
N SER A 60 11.86 11.58 19.21
CA SER A 60 13.20 12.19 19.31
C SER A 60 13.47 13.31 18.29
N LEU A 61 12.47 13.74 17.53
CA LEU A 61 12.62 14.74 16.47
C LEU A 61 13.09 16.11 17.03
N ALA A 62 14.21 16.62 16.53
CA ALA A 62 14.72 17.95 16.89
C ALA A 62 13.86 19.06 16.27
N SER A 63 13.82 20.24 16.90
CA SER A 63 12.93 21.36 16.51
C SER A 63 13.26 22.01 15.16
N ASP A 64 14.45 21.75 14.63
CA ASP A 64 14.95 22.15 13.32
C ASP A 64 14.81 21.05 12.25
N THR A 65 14.30 19.87 12.62
CA THR A 65 14.14 18.71 11.73
C THR A 65 12.68 18.37 11.44
N ALA A 66 12.43 17.81 10.26
CA ALA A 66 11.12 17.32 9.84
C ALA A 66 11.18 15.83 9.52
N LEU A 67 10.20 15.07 10.02
CA LEU A 67 9.98 13.69 9.60
C LEU A 67 9.04 13.69 8.39
N VAL A 68 9.56 13.23 7.25
CA VAL A 68 8.79 13.05 6.01
C VAL A 68 8.51 11.56 5.84
N HIS A 69 7.24 11.17 5.84
CA HIS A 69 6.79 9.82 5.55
C HIS A 69 6.00 9.86 4.23
N MET A 70 6.57 9.26 3.18
CA MET A 70 5.97 9.16 1.85
C MET A 70 5.54 7.72 1.62
N ASP A 71 4.32 7.51 1.16
CA ASP A 71 3.84 6.21 0.71
C ASP A 71 3.91 6.15 -0.82
N PHE A 72 4.37 5.03 -1.38
CA PHE A 72 4.35 4.75 -2.82
C PHE A 72 3.20 3.80 -3.13
N ALA A 73 1.99 4.25 -2.80
CA ALA A 73 0.75 3.53 -3.09
C ALA A 73 0.39 3.68 -4.58
N GLU A 74 1.04 2.90 -5.44
CA GLU A 74 0.78 2.82 -6.89
C GLU A 74 -0.53 2.05 -7.19
N ASN A 75 -1.61 2.36 -6.46
CA ASN A 75 -2.91 1.71 -6.59
C ASN A 75 -4.06 2.70 -6.33
N TYR A 76 -4.42 3.45 -7.37
CA TYR A 76 -5.77 3.99 -7.48
C TYR A 76 -6.39 3.44 -8.76
N ALA A 77 -7.37 2.54 -8.61
CA ALA A 77 -8.27 2.19 -9.69
C ALA A 77 -9.18 3.41 -9.92
N LEU A 78 -8.80 4.19 -10.93
CA LEU A 78 -9.44 5.42 -11.32
C LEU A 78 -10.64 5.10 -12.23
N GLU A 79 -11.86 5.30 -11.71
CA GLU A 79 -13.12 4.95 -12.38
C GLU A 79 -13.79 6.10 -13.17
N VAL A 80 -13.44 7.39 -12.96
CA VAL A 80 -14.14 8.52 -13.61
C VAL A 80 -13.24 9.69 -14.00
N GLN A 81 -13.30 10.08 -15.27
CA GLN A 81 -12.40 11.04 -15.93
C GLN A 81 -12.44 12.48 -15.35
N ASN A 82 -11.64 12.72 -14.31
CA ASN A 82 -11.03 13.99 -13.87
C ASN A 82 -10.24 13.79 -12.56
N GLU A 83 -9.72 12.60 -12.23
CA GLU A 83 -9.30 12.33 -10.83
C GLU A 83 -8.07 13.08 -10.34
N VAL A 84 -7.14 13.42 -11.24
CA VAL A 84 -6.11 14.45 -10.99
C VAL A 84 -6.36 15.66 -11.92
N MET A 85 -7.62 15.83 -12.32
CA MET A 85 -8.29 16.92 -13.06
C MET A 85 -7.77 17.31 -14.45
N SER A 86 -6.96 16.45 -15.04
CA SER A 86 -6.03 16.78 -16.15
C SER A 86 -4.91 17.73 -15.70
N LYS A 87 -3.73 17.77 -16.32
CA LYS A 87 -3.33 17.64 -17.73
C LYS A 87 -2.00 16.87 -17.96
N HIS A 88 -1.82 15.58 -17.67
CA HIS A 88 -2.77 14.56 -17.20
C HIS A 88 -4.01 14.41 -18.13
N TRP A 89 -3.86 14.82 -19.39
CA TRP A 89 -4.89 14.81 -20.45
C TRP A 89 -4.57 13.81 -21.57
N SER A 90 -3.31 13.75 -22.00
CA SER A 90 -2.86 12.98 -23.17
C SER A 90 -1.54 12.24 -22.97
N THR A 91 -0.84 12.44 -21.85
CA THR A 91 0.36 11.68 -21.50
C THR A 91 0.00 10.30 -20.96
N LYS A 92 0.84 9.29 -21.28
CA LYS A 92 0.55 7.87 -21.06
C LYS A 92 0.54 7.38 -19.60
N GLN A 93 1.01 8.19 -18.64
CA GLN A 93 1.04 7.82 -17.22
C GLN A 93 1.04 9.07 -16.33
N ALA A 94 0.50 8.93 -15.12
CA ALA A 94 0.62 9.86 -14.01
C ALA A 94 0.78 9.05 -12.70
N ALA A 95 1.49 9.60 -11.70
CA ALA A 95 1.71 8.96 -10.41
C ALA A 95 1.34 9.91 -9.27
N LEU A 96 0.73 9.38 -8.21
CA LEU A 96 0.35 10.10 -7.00
C LEU A 96 1.28 9.71 -5.86
N PHE A 97 1.69 10.70 -5.07
CA PHE A 97 2.62 10.53 -3.95
C PHE A 97 2.01 11.13 -2.68
N PRO A 98 1.30 10.34 -1.85
CA PRO A 98 0.91 10.76 -0.52
C PRO A 98 2.13 11.04 0.35
N ILE A 99 2.25 12.26 0.87
CA ILE A 99 3.34 12.68 1.76
C ILE A 99 2.74 13.22 3.07
N GLN A 100 3.11 12.62 4.19
CA GLN A 100 2.88 13.14 5.53
C GLN A 100 4.18 13.79 6.05
N ILE A 101 4.13 15.07 6.38
CA ILE A 101 5.24 15.80 7.01
C ILE A 101 4.86 16.09 8.47
N ARG A 102 5.79 15.86 9.40
CA ARG A 102 5.65 16.22 10.82
C ARG A 102 6.88 16.97 11.32
N THR A 103 6.65 18.04 12.06
CA THR A 103 7.65 18.84 12.78
C THR A 103 7.23 19.03 14.23
N ASN A 104 8.19 19.43 15.08
CA ASN A 104 7.92 19.87 16.45
C ASN A 104 7.83 21.41 16.58
N SER A 105 8.01 22.12 15.47
CA SER A 105 7.91 23.58 15.32
C SER A 105 6.80 23.94 14.33
N GLU A 106 6.24 25.15 14.43
CA GLU A 106 5.21 25.63 13.50
C GLU A 106 5.76 25.75 12.07
N VAL A 107 5.25 24.93 11.16
CA VAL A 107 5.61 25.00 9.73
C VAL A 107 4.56 25.80 8.98
N ARG A 108 4.98 26.93 8.40
CA ARG A 108 4.27 27.55 7.29
C ARG A 108 4.69 26.85 6.00
N LEU A 109 3.82 25.98 5.48
CA LEU A 109 3.99 25.41 4.14
C LEU A 109 3.74 26.52 3.11
N LEU A 110 4.83 27.10 2.59
CA LEU A 110 4.79 27.96 1.42
C LEU A 110 4.70 27.07 0.17
N LEU A 111 3.49 26.81 -0.29
CA LEU A 111 3.22 26.24 -1.61
C LEU A 111 3.21 27.38 -2.63
N ASN A 112 4.22 27.38 -3.50
CA ASN A 112 4.33 28.29 -4.66
C ASN A 112 3.61 27.70 -5.88
#